data_AF-A0A1V5YC61-F1
#
_entry.id   AF-A0A1V5YC61-F1
#
_cell.length_a   1.000
_cell.length_b   1.000
_cell.length_c   1.000
_cell.angle_alpha   90.00
_cell.angle_beta   90.00
_cell.angle_gamma   90.00
#
_symmetry.space_group_name_H-M   'P 1'
#
loop_
_entity.id
_entity.type
_entity.pdbx_description
1 polymer ?
#
loop_
_entity_poly.entity_id
_entity_poly.type
_entity_poly.pdbx_seq_one_letter_code
_entity_poly.pdbx_strand_id
1 'polypeptide(L)' 'MLEKARLALDEGYIFGTGGSGFERWNLAAPRSKIIRSLENFESAVKSVL' A
#
# COMPACT_ATOMS: atom_id res chain seq x y z
N MET A 1 7.28 1.46 -6.39
CA MET A 1 6.23 2.33 -5.79
C MET A 1 6.15 2.14 -4.29
N LEU A 2 5.99 0.90 -3.80
CA LEU A 2 5.90 0.59 -2.36
C LEU A 2 7.07 1.10 -1.54
N GLU A 3 8.31 0.93 -2.02
CA GLU A 3 9.51 1.45 -1.35
C GLU A 3 9.51 2.98 -1.22
N LYS A 4 9.17 3.70 -2.30
CA LYS A 4 9.02 5.17 -2.29
C LYS A 4 7.93 5.62 -1.31
N ALA A 5 6.81 4.90 -1.28
CA ALA A 5 5.70 5.16 -0.35
C ALA A 5 5.96 4.64 1.07
N ARG A 6 7.08 3.93 1.31
CA ARG A 6 7.40 3.27 2.58
C ARG A 6 6.27 2.36 3.08
N LEU A 7 5.63 1.64 2.15
CA LEU A 7 4.56 0.70 2.42
C LEU A 7 5.07 -0.74 2.35
N ALA A 8 4.58 -1.58 3.25
CA ALA A 8 4.64 -3.02 3.16
C ALA A 8 3.20 -3.53 3.03
N LEU A 9 2.89 -4.15 1.89
CA LEU A 9 1.58 -4.71 1.56
C LEU A 9 1.75 -6.20 1.21
N ASP A 10 0.65 -6.95 1.27
CA ASP A 10 0.67 -8.35 0.83
C ASP A 10 0.33 -8.41 -0.66
N GLU A 11 1.23 -9.01 -1.44
CA GLU A 11 1.03 -9.20 -2.88
C GLU A 11 -0.18 -10.10 -3.14
N GLY A 12 -1.10 -9.65 -4.00
CA GLY A 12 -2.40 -10.30 -4.17
C GLY A 12 -2.35 -11.73 -4.70
N TYR A 13 -1.30 -12.12 -5.43
CA TYR A 13 -1.17 -13.48 -5.96
C TYR A 13 -1.10 -14.55 -4.87
N ILE A 14 -0.70 -14.21 -3.64
CA ILE A 14 -0.69 -15.17 -2.53
C ILE A 14 -2.10 -15.63 -2.12
N PHE A 15 -3.14 -14.91 -2.56
CA PHE A 15 -4.55 -15.22 -2.34
C PHE A 15 -5.22 -15.91 -3.54
N GLY A 16 -4.46 -16.27 -4.57
CA GLY A 16 -4.93 -16.93 -5.78
C GLY A 16 -4.73 -16.08 -7.04
N THR A 17 -4.91 -16.70 -8.21
CA THR A 17 -4.61 -16.07 -9.51
C THR A 17 -5.42 -14.81 -9.79
N GLY A 18 -6.63 -14.71 -9.23
CA GLY A 18 -7.47 -13.51 -9.33
C GLY A 18 -6.93 -12.28 -8.57
N GLY A 19 -5.94 -12.46 -7.68
CA GLY A 19 -5.28 -11.37 -6.96
C GLY A 19 -4.06 -10.78 -7.67
N SER A 20 -3.63 -11.34 -8.80
CA SER A 20 -2.50 -10.82 -9.56
C SER A 20 -2.74 -9.37 -9.99
N GLY A 21 -1.77 -8.48 -9.73
CA GLY A 21 -1.88 -7.04 -10.00
C GLY A 21 -2.53 -6.22 -8.89
N PHE A 22 -2.92 -6.85 -7.78
CA PHE A 22 -3.47 -6.17 -6.59
C PHE A 22 -2.53 -6.31 -5.39
N GLU A 23 -2.74 -5.41 -4.43
CA GLU A 23 -2.05 -5.39 -3.14
C GLU A 23 -3.09 -5.32 -2.02
N ARG A 24 -2.89 -6.06 -0.93
CA ARG A 24 -3.81 -6.05 0.22
C ARG A 24 -3.30 -5.13 1.32
N TRP A 25 -4.21 -4.28 1.82
CA TRP A 25 -3.97 -3.42 2.98
C TRP A 25 -4.39 -4.08 4.29
N ASN A 26 -3.51 -4.05 5.29
CA ASN A 26 -3.85 -4.36 6.67
C ASN A 26 -4.10 -3.05 7.45
N LEU A 27 -5.30 -2.90 8.01
CA LEU A 27 -5.73 -1.70 8.73
C LEU A 27 -5.82 -1.91 10.25
N ALA A 28 -5.32 -3.03 10.77
CA ALA A 28 -5.23 -3.31 12.20
C ALA A 28 -4.08 -2.52 12.85
N ALA A 29 -4.16 -1.20 12.80
CA ALA A 29 -3.18 -0.26 13.31
C ALA A 29 -3.86 1.01 13.85
N PRO A 30 -3.19 1.82 14.70
CA PRO A 30 -3.72 3.10 15.12
C PRO A 30 -4.03 4.01 13.94
N ARG A 31 -5.11 4.81 14.04
CA ARG A 31 -5.54 5.77 13.00
C ARG A 31 -4.39 6.65 12.50
N SER A 32 -3.54 7.13 13.40
CA SER A 32 -2.40 7.97 13.06
C SER A 32 -1.37 7.28 12.15
N LYS A 33 -1.19 5.96 12.29
CA LYS A 33 -0.33 5.17 11.40
C LYS A 33 -0.96 5.01 10.03
N ILE A 34 -2.26 4.72 9.97
CA ILE A 34 -3.01 4.59 8.72
C ILE A 34 -2.95 5.90 7.92
N ILE A 35 -3.24 7.04 8.57
CA ILE A 35 -3.18 8.36 7.93
C ILE A 35 -1.79 8.62 7.33
N ARG A 36 -0.72 8.42 8.11
CA ARG A 36 0.65 8.60 7.63
C ARG A 36 0.98 7.72 6.43
N SER A 37 0.55 6.45 6.44
CA SER A 37 0.75 5.54 5.31
C SER A 37 0.04 6.02 4.04
N LEU A 38 -1.18 6.56 4.17
CA LEU A 38 -1.93 7.13 3.05
C LEU A 38 -1.29 8.42 2.51
N GLU A 39 -0.79 9.31 3.38
CA GLU A 39 -0.07 10.52 2.99
C GLU A 39 1.22 10.18 2.21
N ASN A 40 1.99 9.21 2.69
CA ASN A 40 3.19 8.74 1.97
C ASN A 40 2.82 8.14 0.60
N PHE A 41 1.73 7.38 0.53
CA PHE A 41 1.25 6.80 -0.72
C PHE A 41 0.85 7.88 -1.72
N GLU A 42 0.05 8.85 -1.30
CA GLU A 42 -0.36 9.98 -2.12
C GLU A 42 0.85 10.75 -2.66
N SER A 43 1.83 11.05 -1.80
CA SER A 43 3.06 11.73 -2.20
C SER A 43 3.86 10.93 -3.25
N ALA A 44 4.02 9.62 -3.03
CA ALA A 44 4.73 8.76 -3.98
C ALA A 44 4.03 8.66 -5.34
N VAL A 45 2.69 8.58 -5.36
CA VAL A 45 1.90 8.56 -6.60
C VAL A 45 2.03 9.89 -7.34
N LYS A 46 1.87 11.03 -6.65
CA LYS A 46 2.04 12.36 -7.25
C LYS A 46 3.45 12.61 -7.79
N SER A 47 4.47 11.91 -7.29
CA SER A 47 5.85 12.06 -7.77
C SER A 47 6.13 11.38 -9.12
N VAL A 48 5.19 10.58 -9.63
CA VAL A 48 5.33 9.84 -10.90
C VAL A 48 4.23 10.16 -11.92
N LEU A 49 3.29 11.04 -11.55
CA LEU A 49 2.28 11.62 -12.42
C LEU A 49 2.78 12.97 -12.93
#